data_AF-A8QWD3-F1
#
_entry.id   AF-A8QWD3-F1
#
_cell.length_a   1.000
_cell.length_b   1.000
_cell.length_c   1.000
_cell.angle_alpha   90.00
_cell.angle_beta   90.00
_cell.angle_gamma   90.00
#
_symmetry.space_group_name_H-M   'P 1'
#
loop_
_entity.id
_entity.type
_entity.pdbx_description
1 polymer ?
#
loop_
_entity_poly.entity_id
_entity_poly.type
_entity_poly.pdbx_seq_one_letter_code
_entity_poly.pdbx_strand_id
1 'polypeptide(L)'
;MPKLKIKGEKMIKLIVFEGLDGSGKTSLINSLQPHLKNPYQLYQGLGSSSLGKEIRGLFLNFQQVDYLTRFYLSLANMAQIQAELIVSQLKNNQLIILD
;
A
#
# COMPACT_ATOMS: atom_id res chain seq x y z
N MET A 1 12.56 43.50 1.98
CA MET A 1 11.46 42.79 1.28
C MET A 1 11.13 41.52 2.03
N PRO A 2 9.89 41.29 2.47
CA PRO A 2 9.52 40.01 3.06
C PRO A 2 9.50 38.95 1.95
N LYS A 3 10.23 37.84 2.15
CA LYS A 3 10.19 36.69 1.25
C LYS A 3 8.80 36.06 1.35
N LEU A 4 8.07 36.03 0.24
CA LEU A 4 6.83 35.29 0.10
C LEU A 4 7.12 33.81 0.40
N LYS A 5 6.65 33.29 1.54
CA LYS A 5 6.65 31.85 1.79
C LYS A 5 5.60 31.25 0.85
N ILE A 6 6.04 30.75 -0.30
CA ILE A 6 5.23 29.83 -1.10
C ILE A 6 4.97 28.63 -0.18
N LYS A 7 3.74 28.49 0.32
CA LYS A 7 3.29 27.24 0.94
C LYS A 7 3.42 26.19 -0.15
N GLY A 8 4.49 25.41 -0.11
CA GLY A 8 4.66 24.27 -1.01
C GLY A 8 3.41 23.42 -0.93
N GLU A 9 2.83 23.08 -2.09
CA GLU A 9 1.65 22.23 -2.15
C GLU A 9 1.89 20.97 -1.34
N LYS A 10 0.89 20.65 -0.51
CA LYS A 10 0.91 19.56 0.45
C LYS A 10 0.86 18.24 -0.33
N MET A 11 2.01 17.74 -0.77
CA MET A 11 2.08 16.53 -1.59
C MET A 11 1.72 15.28 -0.78
N ILE A 12 0.52 14.77 -1.03
CA ILE A 12 0.09 13.42 -0.67
C ILE A 12 0.84 12.46 -1.61
N LYS A 13 1.56 11.49 -1.06
CA LYS A 13 2.34 10.53 -1.85
C LYS A 13 1.97 9.10 -1.46
N LEU A 14 1.31 8.41 -2.37
CA LEU A 14 1.17 6.96 -2.39
C LEU A 14 2.03 6.45 -3.53
N ILE A 15 2.92 5.51 -3.25
CA ILE A 15 3.74 4.81 -4.24
C ILE A 15 3.34 3.34 -4.19
N VAL A 16 2.96 2.77 -5.33
CA VAL A 16 2.60 1.36 -5.45
C VAL A 16 3.66 0.67 -6.32
N PHE A 17 4.16 -0.47 -5.85
CA PHE A 17 5.10 -1.32 -6.57
C PHE A 17 4.33 -2.52 -7.13
N GLU A 18 4.20 -2.61 -8.44
CA GLU A 18 3.45 -3.68 -9.12
C GLU A 18 4.37 -4.59 -9.93
N GLY A 19 3.96 -5.84 -10.11
CA GLY A 19 4.72 -6.84 -10.85
C GLY A 19 4.43 -8.26 -10.39
N LEU A 20 4.79 -9.23 -11.22
CA LEU A 20 4.62 -10.65 -10.91
C LEU A 20 5.48 -11.09 -9.72
N ASP A 21 5.15 -12.22 -9.13
CA ASP A 21 5.99 -12.84 -8.10
C ASP A 21 7.38 -13.17 -8.67
N GLY A 22 8.41 -12.89 -7.89
CA GLY A 22 9.80 -13.04 -8.34
C GLY A 22 10.34 -11.89 -9.20
N SER A 23 9.57 -10.85 -9.50
CA SER A 23 10.05 -9.70 -10.29
C SER A 23 11.04 -8.78 -9.56
N GLY A 24 11.27 -9.02 -8.26
CA GLY A 24 12.20 -8.24 -7.44
C GLY A 24 11.62 -7.01 -6.74
N LYS A 25 10.28 -6.85 -6.68
CA LYS A 25 9.61 -5.70 -6.01
C LYS A 25 10.11 -5.45 -4.60
N THR A 26 10.06 -6.46 -3.74
CA THR A 26 10.50 -6.37 -2.35
C THR A 26 12.00 -6.03 -2.25
N SER A 27 12.84 -6.61 -3.13
CA SER A 27 14.26 -6.25 -3.20
C SER A 27 14.48 -4.79 -3.59
N LEU A 28 13.70 -4.29 -4.55
CA LEU A 28 13.74 -2.89 -4.96
C LEU A 28 13.31 -1.96 -3.82
N ILE A 29 12.19 -2.25 -3.14
CA ILE A 29 11.73 -1.48 -1.97
C ILE A 29 12.82 -1.43 -0.91
N ASN A 30 13.41 -2.58 -0.55
CA ASN A 30 14.50 -2.68 0.43
C ASN A 30 15.72 -1.84 0.02
N SER A 31 16.09 -1.87 -1.27
CA SER A 31 17.19 -1.05 -1.79
C SER A 31 16.90 0.45 -1.75
N LEU A 32 15.63 0.85 -1.83
CA LEU A 32 15.20 2.24 -1.75
C LEU A 32 15.11 2.78 -0.32
N GLN A 33 14.89 1.92 0.69
CA GLN A 33 14.70 2.35 2.08
C GLN A 33 15.78 3.31 2.60
N PRO A 34 17.09 3.08 2.38
CA PRO A 34 18.14 3.99 2.85
C PRO A 34 18.11 5.37 2.18
N HIS A 35 17.46 5.49 1.03
CA HIS A 35 17.37 6.73 0.26
C HIS A 35 16.09 7.53 0.58
N LEU A 36 15.12 6.93 1.28
CA LEU A 36 13.89 7.59 1.71
C LEU A 36 14.14 8.42 2.97
N LYS A 37 14.37 9.73 2.78
CA LYS A 37 14.64 10.67 3.89
C LYS A 37 13.43 10.97 4.78
N ASN A 38 12.22 10.71 4.29
CA ASN A 38 10.98 10.99 5.01
C ASN A 38 10.45 9.69 5.65
N PRO A 39 9.84 9.76 6.84
CA PRO A 39 9.14 8.62 7.41
C PRO A 39 8.04 8.16 6.45
N TYR A 40 7.96 6.85 6.25
CA TYR A 40 6.97 6.21 5.40
C TYR A 40 6.37 5.00 6.11
N GLN A 41 5.21 4.59 5.63
CA GLN A 41 4.56 3.34 6.04
C GLN A 41 4.60 2.38 4.86
N LEU A 42 5.00 1.13 5.14
CA LEU A 42 5.07 0.06 4.15
C LEU A 42 3.92 -0.91 4.42
N TYR A 43 3.10 -1.14 3.40
CA TYR A 43 2.00 -2.09 3.43
C TYR A 43 2.10 -3.07 2.27
N GLN A 44 1.51 -4.25 2.44
CA GLN A 44 1.24 -5.18 1.37
C GLN A 44 -0.17 -4.92 0.83
N GLY A 45 -0.32 -4.93 -0.49
CA GLY A 45 -1.59 -4.79 -1.18
C GLY A 45 -2.62 -5.82 -0.70
N LEU A 46 -2.18 -7.03 -0.34
CA LEU A 46 -2.99 -8.10 0.25
C LEU A 46 -2.44 -8.52 1.62
N GLY A 47 -3.24 -8.35 2.68
CA GLY A 47 -2.92 -8.83 4.02
C GLY A 47 -2.53 -7.79 5.06
N SER A 48 -2.47 -6.50 4.71
CA SER A 48 -2.12 -5.46 5.69
C SER A 48 -3.27 -4.99 6.56
N SER A 49 -4.50 -4.99 6.06
CA SER A 49 -5.68 -4.66 6.87
C SER A 49 -6.14 -5.83 7.73
N SER A 50 -6.93 -5.54 8.77
CA SER A 50 -7.54 -6.55 9.64
C SER A 50 -8.27 -7.65 8.86
N LEU A 51 -9.21 -7.30 7.98
CA LEU A 51 -9.89 -8.26 7.09
C LEU A 51 -8.97 -8.81 5.99
N GLY A 52 -8.04 -8.00 5.50
CA GLY A 52 -7.11 -8.41 4.45
C GLY A 52 -6.26 -9.61 4.85
N LYS A 53 -5.89 -9.73 6.13
CA LYS A 53 -5.18 -10.90 6.68
C LYS A 53 -5.97 -12.18 6.51
N GLU A 54 -7.26 -12.15 6.81
CA GLU A 54 -8.16 -13.30 6.65
C GLU A 54 -8.34 -13.65 5.16
N ILE A 55 -8.52 -12.64 4.30
CA ILE A 55 -8.64 -12.84 2.85
C ILE A 55 -7.36 -13.47 2.28
N ARG A 56 -6.18 -13.00 2.71
CA ARG A 56 -4.90 -13.62 2.36
C ARG A 56 -4.86 -15.08 2.81
N GLY A 57 -5.32 -15.37 4.02
CA GLY A 57 -5.47 -16.73 4.54
C GLY A 57 -6.32 -17.62 3.63
N LEU A 58 -7.46 -17.11 3.15
CA LEU A 58 -8.30 -17.82 2.19
C LEU A 58 -7.55 -18.16 0.90
N PHE A 59 -6.79 -17.21 0.35
CA PHE A 59 -6.05 -17.43 -0.91
C PHE A 59 -4.92 -18.44 -0.78
N LEU A 60 -4.23 -18.46 0.38
CA LEU A 60 -3.12 -19.37 0.66
C LEU A 60 -3.62 -20.80 0.94
N ASN A 61 -4.73 -20.94 1.67
CA ASN A 61 -5.22 -22.23 2.14
C ASN A 61 -6.21 -22.91 1.18
N PHE A 62 -6.85 -22.14 0.30
CA PHE A 62 -7.84 -22.66 -0.66
C PHE A 62 -7.43 -22.32 -2.09
N GLN A 63 -6.62 -23.19 -2.70
CA GLN A 63 -6.15 -22.96 -4.08
C GLN A 63 -7.28 -22.99 -5.12
N GLN A 64 -8.32 -23.79 -4.89
CA GLN A 64 -9.44 -23.99 -5.83
C GLN A 64 -10.55 -22.93 -5.75
N VAL A 65 -10.30 -21.78 -5.12
CA VAL A 65 -11.27 -20.66 -5.15
C VAL A 65 -11.39 -20.14 -6.58
N ASP A 66 -12.63 -20.11 -7.08
CA ASP A 66 -12.99 -19.59 -8.40
C ASP A 66 -12.45 -18.16 -8.63
N TYR A 67 -12.12 -17.85 -9.89
CA TYR A 67 -11.47 -16.59 -10.24
C TYR A 67 -12.34 -15.35 -9.96
N LEU A 68 -13.67 -15.45 -10.13
CA LEU A 68 -14.59 -14.35 -9.78
C LEU A 68 -14.66 -14.15 -8.28
N THR A 69 -14.68 -15.24 -7.52
CA THR A 69 -14.61 -15.17 -6.05
C THR A 69 -13.31 -14.51 -5.59
N ARG A 70 -12.16 -14.90 -6.16
CA ARG A 70 -10.87 -14.25 -5.89
C ARG A 70 -10.90 -12.77 -6.24
N PHE A 71 -11.47 -12.41 -7.39
CA PHE A 71 -11.60 -11.02 -7.81
C PHE A 71 -12.41 -10.19 -6.80
N TYR A 72 -13.59 -10.65 -6.39
CA TYR A 72 -14.42 -9.92 -5.43
C TYR A 72 -13.78 -9.82 -4.05
N LEU A 73 -13.10 -10.88 -3.58
CA LEU A 73 -12.34 -10.84 -2.34
C LEU A 73 -11.16 -9.86 -2.41
N SER A 74 -10.47 -9.77 -3.55
CA SER A 74 -9.43 -8.76 -3.78
C SER A 74 -10.00 -7.34 -3.71
N LEU A 75 -11.17 -7.09 -4.30
CA LEU A 75 -11.85 -5.79 -4.20
C LEU A 75 -12.24 -5.45 -2.75
N ALA A 76 -12.75 -6.43 -1.99
CA ALA A 76 -13.06 -6.25 -0.57
C ALA A 76 -11.82 -5.89 0.25
N ASN A 77 -10.70 -6.59 0.01
CA ASN A 77 -9.41 -6.27 0.63
C ASN A 77 -8.94 -4.84 0.26
N MET A 78 -9.03 -4.45 -1.03
CA MET A 78 -8.65 -3.12 -1.50
C MET A 78 -9.51 -2.00 -0.88
N ALA A 79 -10.80 -2.24 -0.68
CA ALA A 79 -11.68 -1.29 0.01
C ALA A 79 -11.30 -1.18 1.50
N GLN A 80 -11.07 -2.31 2.16
CA GLN A 80 -10.74 -2.33 3.58
C GLN A 80 -9.41 -1.64 3.88
N ILE A 81 -8.35 -1.91 3.12
CA ILE A 81 -7.03 -1.29 3.35
C ILE A 81 -7.10 0.23 3.18
N GLN A 82 -7.92 0.71 2.24
CA GLN A 82 -8.14 2.13 2.06
C GLN A 82 -8.80 2.77 3.28
N ALA A 83 -9.88 2.17 3.76
CA ALA A 83 -10.63 2.67 4.90
C ALA A 83 -9.82 2.64 6.21
N GLU A 84 -9.06 1.57 6.43
CA GLU A 84 -8.36 1.31 7.68
C GLU A 84 -7.00 2.04 7.76
N LEU A 85 -6.23 2.03 6.67
CA LEU A 85 -4.81 2.43 6.70
C LEU A 85 -4.49 3.61 5.78
N ILE A 86 -4.91 3.57 4.51
CA ILE A 86 -4.40 4.53 3.51
C ILE A 86 -5.00 5.93 3.73
N VAL A 87 -6.34 6.04 3.82
CA VAL A 87 -7.00 7.35 3.82
C VAL A 87 -6.60 8.21 5.03
N SER A 88 -6.47 7.61 6.21
CA SER A 88 -6.08 8.33 7.44
C SER A 88 -4.65 8.86 7.35
N GLN A 89 -3.73 8.08 6.80
CA GLN A 89 -2.32 8.45 6.67
C GLN A 89 -2.06 9.49 5.58
N LEU A 90 -2.76 9.40 4.45
CA LEU A 90 -2.68 10.43 3.41
C LEU A 90 -3.17 11.79 3.95
N LYS A 91 -4.24 11.81 4.75
CA LYS A 91 -4.71 13.03 5.46
C LYS A 91 -3.64 13.60 6.39
N ASN A 92 -2.86 12.72 7.03
CA ASN A 92 -1.76 13.04 7.92
C ASN A 92 -0.42 13.30 7.21
N ASN A 93 -0.42 13.39 5.87
CA ASN A 93 0.78 13.70 5.08
C ASN A 93 1.91 12.68 5.17
N GLN A 94 1.60 11.44 5.51
CA GLN A 94 2.57 10.37 5.50
C GLN A 94 2.77 9.81 4.09
N LEU A 95 4.03 9.53 3.73
CA LEU A 95 4.35 8.75 2.54
C LEU A 95 3.92 7.31 2.78
N ILE A 96 3.18 6.74 1.83
CA ILE A 96 2.77 5.34 1.87
C ILE A 96 3.43 4.61 0.70
N ILE A 97 4.04 3.47 1.01
CA ILE A 97 4.55 2.51 0.04
C ILE A 97 3.69 1.26 0.13
N LEU A 98 3.15 0.82 -1.00
CA LEU A 98 2.37 -0.41 -1.12
C LEU A 98 3.15 -1.40 -2.00
N ASP A 99 3.46 -2.57 -1.46
CA ASP A 99 4.07 -3.74 -2.14
C ASP A 99 3.01 -4.75 -2.59
#